data_AF-A0A2S7JIP2-F1
#
_entry.id   AF-A0A2S7JIP2-F1
#
_cell.length_a   1.000
_cell.length_b   1.000
_cell.length_c   1.000
_cell.angle_alpha   90.00
_cell.angle_beta   90.00
_cell.angle_gamma   90.00
#
_symmetry.space_group_name_H-M   'P 1'
#
loop_
_entity.id
_entity.type
_entity.pdbx_description
1 polymer ?
#
loop_
_entity_poly.entity_id
_entity_poly.type
_entity_poly.pdbx_seq_one_letter_code
_entity_poly.pdbx_strand_id
1 'polypeptide(L)'
;MLMTPPRNKREWAVGLISTVVSSIGGGAMTVEHFGLHHWAFSTMGLCALGGLIFACGLPGWAMVRWTFAFIDKRRDDSIDEVAKEVKGML
;
A
#
# COMPACT_ATOMS: atom_id res chain seq x y z
N MET A 1 8.34 -6.32 -4.43
CA MET A 1 8.76 -7.44 -3.57
C MET A 1 9.99 -8.19 -4.08
N LEU A 2 10.34 -8.13 -5.37
CA LEU A 2 11.58 -8.74 -5.87
C LEU A 2 12.86 -7.99 -5.46
N MET A 3 12.81 -6.65 -5.38
CA MET A 3 13.96 -5.82 -5.01
C MET A 3 14.35 -5.87 -3.52
N THR A 4 13.48 -6.38 -2.66
CA THR A 4 13.69 -6.45 -1.20
C THR A 4 12.87 -7.62 -0.71
N PRO A 5 13.48 -8.81 -0.57
CA PRO A 5 12.76 -10.03 -0.26
C PRO A 5 12.12 -9.90 1.15
N PRO A 6 10.84 -10.27 1.29
CA PRO A 6 10.18 -10.32 2.60
C PRO A 6 10.86 -11.38 3.48
N ARG A 7 11.00 -11.11 4.78
CA ARG A 7 11.65 -12.06 5.69
C ARG A 7 10.82 -13.31 5.89
N ASN A 8 9.49 -13.16 5.83
CA ASN A 8 8.53 -14.23 6.07
C ASN A 8 7.43 -14.30 5.00
N LYS A 9 6.89 -15.52 4.77
CA LYS A 9 5.72 -15.73 3.89
C LYS A 9 4.49 -14.92 4.35
N ARG A 10 4.37 -14.64 5.65
CA ARG A 10 3.28 -13.84 6.23
C ARG A 10 3.40 -12.36 5.85
N GLU A 11 4.59 -11.77 5.98
CA GLU A 11 4.85 -10.38 5.57
C GLU A 11 4.63 -10.19 4.07
N TRP A 12 5.03 -11.19 3.27
CA TRP A 12 4.74 -11.21 1.85
C TRP A 12 3.23 -11.19 1.56
N ALA A 13 2.47 -12.06 2.22
CA ALA A 13 1.02 -12.12 2.04
C ALA A 13 0.34 -10.80 2.43
N VAL A 14 0.72 -10.21 3.57
CA VAL A 14 0.16 -8.92 4.02
C VAL A 14 0.52 -7.79 3.06
N GLY A 15 1.77 -7.74 2.60
CA GLY A 15 2.19 -6.77 1.59
C GLY A 15 1.42 -6.92 0.27
N LEU A 16 1.08 -8.15 -0.16
CA LEU A 16 0.31 -8.37 -1.37
C LEU A 16 -1.15 -7.97 -1.20
N ILE A 17 -1.78 -8.42 -0.11
CA ILE A 17 -3.19 -8.13 0.18
C ILE A 17 -3.40 -6.62 0.28
N SER A 18 -2.53 -5.91 1.01
CA SER A 18 -2.61 -4.45 1.13
C SER A 18 -2.41 -3.73 -0.20
N THR A 19 -1.51 -4.20 -1.06
CA THR A 19 -1.32 -3.66 -2.42
C THR A 19 -2.59 -3.83 -3.25
N VAL A 20 -3.22 -5.01 -3.18
CA VAL A 20 -4.47 -5.30 -3.91
C VAL A 20 -5.61 -4.43 -3.39
N VAL A 21 -5.79 -4.33 -2.08
CA VAL A 21 -6.84 -3.50 -1.46
C VAL A 21 -6.65 -2.03 -1.79
N SER A 22 -5.42 -1.51 -1.69
CA SER A 22 -5.09 -0.12 -2.06
C SER A 22 -5.29 0.15 -3.55
N SER A 23 -4.96 -0.81 -4.40
CA SER A 23 -5.15 -0.73 -5.85
C SER A 23 -6.64 -0.62 -6.19
N ILE A 24 -7.49 -1.49 -5.62
CA ILE A 24 -8.94 -1.48 -5.87
C ILE A 24 -9.59 -0.23 -5.28
N GLY A 25 -9.37 0.06 -4.00
CA GLY A 25 -10.01 1.20 -3.32
C GLY A 25 -9.50 2.54 -3.82
N GLY A 26 -8.18 2.72 -3.92
CA GLY A 26 -7.57 3.94 -4.44
C GLY A 26 -7.82 4.13 -5.93
N GLY A 27 -7.83 3.05 -6.70
CA GLY A 27 -8.20 3.07 -8.11
C GLY A 27 -9.65 3.49 -8.33
N ALA A 28 -10.59 2.90 -7.60
CA ALA A 28 -12.01 3.27 -7.68
C ALA A 28 -12.24 4.75 -7.32
N MET A 29 -11.65 5.21 -6.21
CA MET A 29 -11.73 6.62 -5.79
C MET A 29 -11.15 7.56 -6.86
N THR A 30 -10.03 7.21 -7.47
CA THR A 30 -9.40 8.03 -8.52
C THR A 30 -10.26 8.07 -9.79
N VAL A 31 -10.84 6.93 -10.19
CA VAL A 31 -11.74 6.84 -11.35
C VAL A 31 -12.99 7.69 -11.15
N GLU A 32 -13.57 7.65 -9.96
CA GLU A 32 -14.76 8.44 -9.60
C GLU A 32 -14.41 9.93 -9.51
N HIS A 33 -13.29 10.29 -8.86
CA HIS A 33 -12.88 11.68 -8.68
C HIS A 33 -12.58 12.40 -10.00
N PHE A 34 -11.96 11.71 -10.96
CA PHE A 34 -11.60 12.28 -12.27
C PHE A 34 -12.63 12.00 -13.38
N GLY A 35 -13.74 11.31 -13.09
CA GLY A 35 -14.77 11.01 -14.10
C GLY A 35 -14.30 10.09 -15.23
N LEU A 36 -13.39 9.16 -14.93
CA LEU A 36 -12.71 8.32 -15.93
C LEU A 36 -13.57 7.14 -16.41
N HIS A 37 -14.85 7.05 -16.04
CA HIS A 37 -15.75 5.96 -16.43
C HIS A 37 -15.86 5.78 -17.95
N HIS A 38 -15.74 6.87 -18.73
CA HIS A 38 -15.82 6.81 -20.19
C HIS A 38 -14.65 6.05 -20.82
N TRP A 39 -13.51 5.92 -20.13
CA TRP A 39 -12.36 5.14 -20.61
C TRP A 39 -12.65 3.64 -20.69
N ALA A 40 -13.68 3.15 -19.99
CA ALA A 40 -14.08 1.74 -20.01
C ALA A 40 -14.59 1.27 -21.40
N PHE A 41 -15.04 2.19 -22.26
CA PHE A 41 -15.63 1.85 -23.56
C PHE A 41 -14.61 1.79 -24.71
N SER A 42 -13.34 2.11 -24.46
CA SER A 42 -12.27 2.05 -25.46
C SER A 42 -11.19 1.08 -25.01
N THR A 43 -10.67 0.25 -25.92
CA THR A 43 -9.60 -0.71 -25.61
C THR A 43 -8.37 -0.04 -24.98
N MET A 44 -7.97 1.12 -25.51
CA MET A 44 -6.85 1.89 -24.96
C MET A 44 -7.19 2.50 -23.59
N GLY A 45 -8.43 2.99 -23.43
CA GLY A 45 -8.91 3.54 -22.16
C GLY A 45 -9.00 2.48 -21.06
N LEU A 46 -9.41 1.25 -21.42
CA LEU A 46 -9.49 0.13 -20.51
C LEU A 46 -8.09 -0.31 -20.04
N CYS A 47 -7.11 -0.35 -20.95
CA CYS A 47 -5.72 -0.57 -20.58
C CYS A 47 -5.18 0.53 -19.65
N ALA A 48 -5.50 1.80 -19.93
CA ALA A 48 -5.10 2.92 -19.10
C ALA A 48 -5.74 2.88 -17.70
N LEU A 49 -7.02 2.53 -17.61
CA LEU A 49 -7.72 2.32 -16.33
C LEU A 49 -7.07 1.20 -15.52
N GLY A 50 -6.75 0.07 -16.16
CA GLY A 50 -6.03 -1.03 -15.51
C GLY A 50 -4.67 -0.59 -14.96
N GLY A 51 -3.91 0.17 -15.74
CA GLY A 51 -2.62 0.72 -15.31
C GLY A 51 -2.75 1.73 -14.16
N LEU A 52 -3.76 2.59 -14.21
CA LEU A 52 -4.03 3.58 -13.17
C LEU A 52 -4.42 2.93 -11.84
N ILE A 53 -5.35 1.97 -11.87
CA ILE A 53 -5.76 1.19 -10.69
C ILE A 53 -4.52 0.49 -10.10
N PHE A 54 -3.73 -0.19 -10.92
CA PHE A 54 -2.50 -0.84 -10.48
C PHE A 54 -1.49 0.12 -9.85
N ALA A 55 -1.30 1.30 -10.44
CA ALA A 55 -0.41 2.33 -9.91
C ALA A 55 -0.86 2.85 -8.52
N CYS A 56 -2.17 2.93 -8.27
CA CYS A 56 -2.73 3.29 -6.95
C CYS A 56 -2.44 2.23 -5.86
N GLY A 57 -1.97 1.03 -6.22
CA GLY A 57 -1.51 0.01 -5.28
C GLY A 57 -0.11 0.28 -4.71
N LEU A 58 0.75 0.99 -5.44
CA LEU A 58 2.14 1.25 -5.04
C LEU A 58 2.26 2.04 -3.72
N PRO A 59 1.43 3.09 -3.46
CA PRO A 59 1.41 3.77 -2.17
C PRO A 59 1.03 2.84 -1.00
N GLY A 60 0.03 1.97 -1.18
CA GLY A 60 -0.38 1.01 -0.15
C GLY A 60 0.73 0.00 0.18
N TRP A 61 1.44 -0.48 -0.84
CA TRP A 61 2.61 -1.32 -0.66
C TRP A 61 3.72 -0.62 0.14
N ALA A 62 4.04 0.63 -0.22
CA ALA A 62 5.08 1.41 0.43
C ALA A 62 4.77 1.67 1.92
N MET A 63 3.52 2.01 2.23
CA MET A 63 3.07 2.21 3.62
C MET A 63 3.22 0.97 4.49
N VAL A 64 2.75 -0.19 4.01
CA VAL A 64 2.85 -1.44 4.78
C VAL A 64 4.30 -1.85 4.97
N ARG A 65 5.14 -1.63 3.96
CA ARG A 65 6.59 -1.86 4.05
C ARG A 65 7.27 -0.95 5.07
N TRP A 66 6.94 0.33 5.09
CA TRP A 66 7.46 1.25 6.11
C TRP A 66 7.00 0.86 7.51
N THR A 67 5.75 0.43 7.65
CA THR A 67 5.21 -0.04 8.93
C THR A 67 5.98 -1.25 9.44
N PHE A 68 6.23 -2.26 8.60
CA PHE A 68 7.04 -3.42 8.99
C PHE A 68 8.49 -3.04 9.31
N ALA A 69 9.11 -2.14 8.54
CA ALA A 69 10.47 -1.67 8.82
C ALA A 69 10.55 -0.90 10.15
N PHE A 70 9.52 -0.11 10.48
CA PHE A 70 9.42 0.60 11.74
C PHE A 70 9.26 -0.35 12.93
N ILE A 71 8.39 -1.36 12.80
CA ILE A 71 8.18 -2.37 13.84
C ILE A 71 9.45 -3.18 14.08
N ASP A 72 10.17 -3.58 13.03
CA ASP A 72 11.41 -4.36 13.15
C ASP A 72 12.51 -3.57 13.88
N LYS A 73 12.66 -2.28 13.58
CA LYS A 73 13.64 -1.41 14.24
C LYS A 73 13.36 -1.21 15.74
N ARG A 74 12.11 -1.42 16.17
CA ARG A 74 11.61 -1.25 17.55
C ARG A 74 11.29 -2.59 18.23
N ARG A 75 11.65 -3.72 17.63
CA ARG A 75 11.18 -5.05 18.07
C ARG A 75 11.70 -5.46 19.44
N ASP A 76 12.89 -5.00 19.82
CA ASP A 76 13.50 -5.23 21.14
C ASP A 76 13.17 -4.11 22.15
N ASP A 77 12.54 -3.01 21.71
CA ASP A 77 12.06 -1.96 22.60
C ASP A 77 10.75 -2.42 23.25
N SER A 78 10.59 -2.16 24.55
CA SER A 78 9.32 -2.47 25.23
C SER A 78 8.20 -1.59 24.64
N ILE A 79 7.00 -2.14 24.45
CA ILE A 79 5.83 -1.40 23.93
C ILE A 79 5.60 -0.09 24.71
N ASP A 80 5.94 -0.06 26.00
CA ASP A 80 5.86 1.09 26.89
C ASP A 80 6.87 2.22 26.54
N GLU A 81 8.08 1.87 26.08
CA GLU A 81 9.09 2.83 25.61
C GLU A 81 8.67 3.42 24.27
N VAL A 82 8.19 2.58 23.34
CA VAL A 82 7.67 3.03 22.04
C VAL A 82 6.47 3.97 22.23
N ALA A 83 5.56 3.66 23.16
CA ALA A 83 4.40 4.50 23.45
C ALA A 83 4.78 5.86 24.09
N LYS A 84 5.78 5.88 24.99
CA LYS A 84 6.30 7.12 25.58
C LYS A 84 6.97 8.02 24.55
N GLU A 85 7.74 7.45 23.62
CA GLU A 85 8.42 8.22 22.59
C GLU A 85 7.44 8.79 21.55
N VAL A 86 6.46 8.00 21.11
CA VAL A 86 5.40 8.47 20.20
C VAL A 86 4.57 9.59 20.85
N LYS A 87 4.25 9.46 22.14
CA LYS A 87 3.56 10.50 22.90
C LYS A 87 4.43 11.75 23.12
N GLY A 88 5.76 11.62 23.11
CA GLY A 88 6.69 12.75 23.19
C GLY A 88 6.88 13.50 21.87
N MET A 89 6.56 12.89 20.73
CA MET A 89 6.59 13.54 19.41
C MET A 89 5.27 14.21 19.00
N LEU A 90 4.17 13.95 19.74
CA LEU A 90 2.82 14.49 19.52
C LEU A 90 2.59 15.71 20.42
#